data_AF-A0AAV4YL74-F1
#
_entry.id   AF-A0AAV4YL74-F1
#
_cell.length_a   1.000
_cell.length_b   1.000
_cell.length_c   1.000
_cell.angle_alpha   90.00
_cell.angle_beta   90.00
_cell.angle_gamma   90.00
#
_symmetry.space_group_name_H-M   'P 1'
#
loop_
_entity.id
_entity.type
_entity.pdbx_description
1 polymer ?
#
loop_
_entity_poly.entity_id
_entity_poly.type
_entity_poly.pdbx_seq_one_letter_code
_entity_poly.pdbx_strand_id
1 'polypeptide(L)'
;MGGTEDGRCDLMMPPTHQVRIDEGSTIDFTGYRHFIEMPDLKAFAYAGFPFSRMADLADTQIVMPARPHPGQITTLLDAVGAIGAETGYPALSLQVLDDWERARTADRDTLLIGTLPEEFRGDLAPDALLQSTRSWVNEPTRQHKGDLLHTMADRQPQARVGMTGNRAIAVILGLQSPTHDQRSLVALLADGPAGVTLLNDALQTRTLRDQVAGSVAIIRESGVKSLVVGERYEVGYLPWWERLWQLFARYQVRLAGLTLLCMLVLGWGLRVLLASASRRRLKED
;
A
#
# COMPACT_ATOMS: atom_id res chain seq x y z
N MET A 1 -15.35 39.85 -29.34
CA MET A 1 -14.70 41.16 -29.55
C MET A 1 -15.77 42.10 -30.08
N GLY A 2 -16.35 42.92 -29.20
CA GLY A 2 -17.32 43.95 -29.57
C GLY A 2 -16.65 45.31 -29.42
N GLY A 3 -16.70 46.12 -30.47
CA GLY A 3 -16.23 47.51 -30.47
C GLY A 3 -17.36 48.43 -30.92
N THR A 4 -17.48 49.59 -30.29
CA THR A 4 -18.39 50.67 -30.70
C THR A 4 -17.79 51.46 -31.88
N GLU A 5 -18.64 52.19 -32.62
CA GLU A 5 -18.29 52.90 -33.87
C GLU A 5 -17.08 53.85 -33.80
N ASP A 6 -16.69 54.32 -32.61
CA ASP A 6 -15.59 55.28 -32.41
C ASP A 6 -14.18 54.66 -32.31
N GLY A 7 -14.00 53.37 -32.62
CA GLY A 7 -12.66 52.75 -32.67
C GLY A 7 -11.94 52.62 -31.32
N ARG A 8 -12.64 52.81 -30.19
CA ARG A 8 -12.11 52.51 -28.85
C ARG A 8 -12.34 51.05 -28.49
N CYS A 9 -11.24 50.32 -28.29
CA CYS A 9 -11.25 49.00 -27.66
C CYS A 9 -11.42 49.14 -26.13
N ASP A 10 -12.66 49.29 -25.66
CA ASP A 10 -12.94 49.10 -24.23
C ASP A 10 -12.99 47.60 -23.94
N LEU A 11 -11.97 47.11 -23.21
CA LEU A 11 -11.91 45.76 -22.69
C LEU A 11 -12.99 45.58 -21.62
N MET A 12 -14.19 45.14 -22.01
CA MET A 12 -15.16 44.62 -21.04
C MET A 12 -14.64 43.27 -20.51
N MET A 13 -14.02 43.29 -19.33
CA MET A 13 -13.79 42.06 -18.58
C MET A 13 -15.17 41.50 -18.17
N PRO A 14 -15.49 40.23 -18.50
CA PRO A 14 -16.69 39.61 -17.99
C PRO A 14 -16.68 39.69 -16.45
N PRO A 15 -17.85 39.88 -15.80
CA PRO A 15 -17.93 39.93 -14.34
C PRO A 15 -17.26 38.68 -13.77
N THR A 16 -16.43 38.86 -12.75
CA THR A 16 -15.68 37.78 -12.14
C THR A 16 -16.65 36.72 -11.61
N HIS A 17 -16.63 35.53 -12.21
CA HIS A 17 -17.32 34.37 -11.67
C HIS A 17 -16.66 34.01 -10.34
N GLN A 18 -17.28 34.37 -9.22
CA GLN A 18 -16.84 33.97 -7.89
C GLN A 18 -17.59 32.71 -7.48
N VAL A 19 -16.85 31.63 -7.26
CA VAL A 19 -17.36 30.41 -6.63
C VAL A 19 -16.97 30.49 -5.15
N ARG A 20 -17.95 30.39 -4.26
CA ARG A 20 -17.74 30.33 -2.81
C ARG A 20 -18.23 28.97 -2.31
N ILE A 21 -17.44 28.35 -1.47
CA ILE A 21 -17.84 27.18 -0.69
C ILE A 21 -18.42 27.73 0.61
N ASP A 22 -19.67 27.39 0.90
CA ASP A 22 -20.32 27.82 2.14
C ASP A 22 -19.65 27.18 3.36
N GLU A 23 -19.54 27.90 4.48
CA GLU A 23 -18.89 27.38 5.70
C GLU A 23 -19.64 26.18 6.29
N GLY A 24 -20.94 26.06 6.03
CA GLY A 24 -21.75 24.91 6.40
C GLY A 24 -21.64 23.73 5.42
N SER A 25 -20.81 23.82 4.38
CA SER A 25 -20.61 22.71 3.44
C SER A 25 -19.87 21.58 4.13
N THR A 26 -20.57 20.47 4.36
CA THR A 26 -19.99 19.25 4.93
C THR A 26 -19.92 18.16 3.87
N ILE A 27 -18.82 17.41 3.83
CA ILE A 27 -18.75 16.15 3.10
C ILE A 27 -18.90 15.03 4.14
N ASP A 28 -19.96 14.24 4.00
CA ASP A 28 -20.24 13.13 4.92
C ASP A 28 -19.72 11.81 4.32
N PHE A 29 -18.76 11.20 5.02
CA PHE A 29 -18.25 9.86 4.70
C PHE A 29 -18.85 8.77 5.60
N THR A 30 -19.89 9.08 6.39
CA THR A 30 -20.59 8.10 7.22
C THR A 30 -21.18 6.99 6.35
N GLY A 31 -21.00 5.74 6.78
CA GLY A 31 -21.54 4.57 6.09
C GLY A 31 -20.70 4.08 4.90
N TYR A 32 -19.64 4.80 4.50
CA TYR A 32 -18.68 4.25 3.54
C TYR A 32 -17.91 3.09 4.16
N ARG A 33 -17.68 2.06 3.33
CA ARG A 33 -16.89 0.90 3.74
C ARG A 33 -15.41 1.26 3.65
N HIS A 34 -14.69 1.04 4.74
CA HIS A 34 -13.24 1.16 4.78
C HIS A 34 -12.67 -0.22 4.48
N PHE A 35 -12.11 -0.36 3.28
CA PHE A 35 -11.54 -1.60 2.78
C PHE A 35 -10.41 -1.30 1.80
N ILE A 36 -9.32 -2.04 1.90
CA ILE A 36 -8.21 -1.99 0.94
C ILE A 36 -7.53 -3.37 0.83
N GLU A 37 -7.18 -3.77 -0.40
CA GLU A 37 -6.31 -4.91 -0.65
C GLU A 37 -4.85 -4.51 -0.39
N MET A 38 -4.18 -5.23 0.50
CA MET A 38 -2.78 -5.04 0.87
C MET A 38 -1.97 -6.30 0.50
N PRO A 39 -0.63 -6.24 0.41
CA PRO A 39 0.20 -5.05 0.49
C PRO A 39 0.06 -4.15 -0.76
N ASP A 40 -0.11 -2.85 -0.53
CA ASP A 40 -0.07 -1.81 -1.56
C ASP A 40 0.93 -0.70 -1.17
N LEU A 41 2.14 -0.81 -1.69
CA LEU A 41 3.19 0.18 -1.48
C LEU A 41 2.87 1.53 -2.10
N LYS A 42 1.92 1.61 -3.02
CA LYS A 42 1.46 2.90 -3.55
C LYS A 42 0.65 3.65 -2.49
N ALA A 43 -0.21 2.95 -1.76
CA ALA A 43 -0.95 3.53 -0.63
C ALA A 43 0.01 4.03 0.47
N PHE A 44 1.07 3.29 0.75
CA PHE A 44 2.14 3.74 1.65
C PHE A 44 2.88 4.97 1.12
N ALA A 45 3.37 4.93 -0.12
CA ALA A 45 4.21 5.98 -0.67
C ALA A 45 3.48 7.33 -0.81
N TYR A 46 2.18 7.32 -1.11
CA TYR A 46 1.38 8.54 -1.28
C TYR A 46 0.68 9.00 -0.02
N ALA A 47 0.00 8.10 0.68
CA ALA A 47 -0.91 8.48 1.77
C ALA A 47 -0.35 8.11 3.15
N GLY A 48 0.85 7.51 3.23
CA GLY A 48 1.38 6.98 4.48
C GLY A 48 0.57 5.79 5.04
N PHE A 49 -0.34 5.20 4.26
CA PHE A 49 -1.19 4.11 4.72
C PHE A 49 -0.35 2.83 4.90
N PRO A 50 -0.56 2.03 5.96
CA PRO A 50 -1.64 2.12 6.96
C PRO A 50 -1.35 3.00 8.18
N PHE A 51 -0.15 3.56 8.30
CA PHE A 51 0.27 4.36 9.45
C PHE A 51 -0.53 5.67 9.60
N SER A 52 -1.06 6.19 8.50
CA SER A 52 -1.93 7.38 8.48
C SER A 52 -3.37 7.13 8.91
N ARG A 53 -3.74 5.89 9.32
CA ARG A 53 -5.11 5.60 9.77
C ARG A 53 -5.48 6.43 11.01
N MET A 54 -4.56 6.58 11.96
CA MET A 54 -4.71 7.50 13.10
C MET A 54 -3.82 8.72 12.86
N ALA A 55 -4.37 9.92 12.96
CA ALA A 55 -3.65 11.15 12.62
C ALA A 55 -2.40 11.38 13.50
N ASP A 56 -2.43 10.90 14.75
CA ASP A 56 -1.33 10.97 15.72
C ASP A 56 -0.40 9.74 15.70
N LEU A 57 -0.61 8.81 14.76
CA LEU A 57 0.09 7.54 14.61
C LEU A 57 0.00 6.62 15.85
N ALA A 58 -1.07 6.70 16.65
CA ALA A 58 -1.24 5.90 17.87
C ALA A 58 -1.13 4.38 17.68
N ASP A 59 -1.57 3.89 16.51
CA ASP A 59 -1.55 2.48 16.15
C ASP A 59 -0.29 2.07 15.38
N THR A 60 0.74 2.92 15.37
CA THR A 60 2.00 2.69 14.68
C THR A 60 3.13 2.38 15.68
N GLN A 61 4.01 1.46 15.27
CA GLN A 61 5.29 1.23 15.92
C GLN A 61 6.40 1.17 14.89
N ILE A 62 7.58 1.68 15.25
CA ILE A 62 8.77 1.70 14.41
C ILE A 62 9.80 0.79 15.05
N VAL A 63 10.35 -0.14 14.27
CA VAL A 63 11.37 -1.08 14.73
C VAL A 63 12.68 -0.77 14.04
N MET A 64 13.73 -0.57 14.84
CA MET A 64 15.07 -0.19 14.36
C MET A 64 16.16 -0.99 15.08
N PRO A 65 17.40 -1.06 14.54
CA PRO A 65 18.54 -1.55 15.30
C PRO A 65 18.71 -0.80 16.63
N ALA A 66 19.14 -1.50 17.70
CA ALA A 66 19.44 -0.90 19.00
C ALA A 66 20.49 0.25 18.91
N ARG A 67 21.35 0.20 17.89
CA ARG A 67 22.29 1.28 17.53
C ARG A 67 22.04 1.71 16.08
N PRO A 68 21.08 2.62 15.84
CA PRO A 68 20.74 3.03 14.48
C PRO A 68 21.84 3.92 13.89
N HIS A 69 22.10 3.78 12.60
CA HIS A 69 22.99 4.69 11.87
C HIS A 69 22.28 6.03 11.63
N PRO A 70 22.98 7.18 11.63
CA PRO A 70 22.45 8.48 11.20
C PRO A 70 21.49 8.44 9.99
N GLY A 71 21.80 7.70 8.92
CA GLY A 71 20.90 7.58 7.78
C GLY A 71 19.56 6.94 8.14
N GLN A 72 19.55 5.88 8.96
CA GLN A 72 18.31 5.24 9.39
C GLN A 72 17.45 6.18 10.25
N ILE A 73 18.09 7.04 11.06
CA ILE A 73 17.40 8.09 11.81
C ILE A 73 16.80 9.11 10.84
N THR A 74 17.52 9.52 9.79
CA THR A 74 16.98 10.38 8.73
C THR A 74 15.78 9.73 8.06
N THR A 75 15.85 8.45 7.68
CA THR A 75 14.71 7.72 7.11
C THR A 75 13.51 7.69 8.06
N LEU A 76 13.73 7.47 9.37
CA LEU A 76 12.66 7.54 10.36
C LEU A 76 11.99 8.92 10.36
N LEU A 77 12.79 9.97 10.48
CA LEU A 77 12.29 11.35 10.59
C LEU A 77 11.59 11.78 9.30
N ASP A 78 12.14 11.42 8.14
CA ASP A 78 11.54 11.71 6.82
C ASP A 78 10.22 10.96 6.65
N ALA A 79 10.17 9.67 7.00
CA ALA A 79 8.95 8.87 6.88
C ALA A 79 7.85 9.38 7.82
N VAL A 80 8.17 9.60 9.10
CA VAL A 80 7.20 10.12 10.08
C VAL A 80 6.77 11.54 9.73
N GLY A 81 7.69 12.39 9.27
CA GLY A 81 7.40 13.74 8.81
C GLY A 81 6.49 13.75 7.59
N ALA A 82 6.75 12.87 6.61
CA ALA A 82 5.91 12.71 5.44
C ALA A 82 4.50 12.23 5.82
N ILE A 83 4.37 11.21 6.67
CA ILE A 83 3.07 10.72 7.13
C ILE A 83 2.32 11.81 7.90
N GLY A 84 2.98 12.53 8.80
CA GLY A 84 2.38 13.65 9.54
C GLY A 84 1.95 14.81 8.63
N ALA A 85 2.67 15.04 7.53
CA ALA A 85 2.27 16.03 6.52
C ALA A 85 1.02 15.57 5.74
N GLU A 86 0.89 14.27 5.45
CA GLU A 86 -0.30 13.70 4.81
C GLU A 86 -1.53 13.70 5.74
N THR A 87 -1.36 13.42 7.04
CA THR A 87 -2.47 13.45 8.02
C THR A 87 -2.81 14.86 8.50
N GLY A 88 -1.90 15.82 8.32
CA GLY A 88 -2.03 17.18 8.85
C GLY A 88 -1.90 17.28 10.38
N TYR A 89 -1.40 16.23 11.05
CA TYR A 89 -1.26 16.17 12.50
C TYR A 89 0.10 15.55 12.89
N PRO A 90 0.79 16.07 13.93
CA PRO A 90 2.08 15.53 14.33
C PRO A 90 1.96 14.12 14.92
N ALA A 91 2.96 13.28 14.67
CA ALA A 91 3.01 11.93 15.20
C ALA A 91 3.41 11.92 16.69
N LEU A 92 2.40 11.97 17.58
CA LEU A 92 2.61 12.08 19.03
C LEU A 92 2.56 10.74 19.77
N SER A 93 1.91 9.73 19.18
CA SER A 93 1.52 8.51 19.89
C SER A 93 2.22 7.24 19.36
N LEU A 94 3.19 7.39 18.44
CA LEU A 94 3.98 6.28 17.92
C LEU A 94 4.92 5.69 18.98
N GLN A 95 5.28 4.42 18.82
CA GLN A 95 6.31 3.77 19.64
C GLN A 95 7.55 3.45 18.80
N VAL A 96 8.74 3.64 19.36
CA VAL A 96 10.00 3.19 18.76
C VAL A 96 10.55 2.06 19.60
N LEU A 97 10.87 0.95 18.95
CA LEU A 97 11.31 -0.30 19.56
C LEU A 97 12.58 -0.80 18.86
N ASP A 98 13.43 -1.49 19.61
CA ASP A 98 14.57 -2.24 19.08
C ASP A 98 14.34 -3.77 19.12
N ASP A 99 13.36 -4.21 19.89
CA ASP A 99 12.98 -5.61 20.05
C ASP A 99 11.85 -6.03 19.09
N TRP A 100 12.21 -6.85 18.10
CA TRP A 100 11.27 -7.43 17.15
C TRP A 100 10.27 -8.42 17.78
N GLU A 101 10.64 -9.15 18.84
CA GLU A 101 9.74 -10.12 19.49
C GLU A 101 8.55 -9.42 20.14
N ARG A 102 8.81 -8.30 20.80
CA ARG A 102 7.76 -7.43 21.33
C ARG A 102 6.94 -6.79 20.21
N ALA A 103 7.58 -6.35 19.14
CA ALA A 103 6.90 -5.71 18.02
C ALA A 103 5.93 -6.67 17.31
N ARG A 104 6.34 -7.91 16.99
CA ARG A 104 5.50 -8.84 16.21
C ARG A 104 4.21 -9.26 16.92
N THR A 105 4.15 -9.14 18.25
CA THR A 105 3.01 -9.54 19.07
C THR A 105 2.05 -8.39 19.39
N ALA A 106 2.43 -7.15 19.08
CA ALA A 106 1.60 -5.98 19.31
C ALA A 106 0.51 -5.83 18.24
N ASP A 107 -0.68 -5.37 18.65
CA ASP A 107 -1.77 -4.99 17.74
C ASP A 107 -1.51 -3.61 17.10
N ARG A 108 -0.41 -3.47 16.35
CA ARG A 108 0.03 -2.21 15.74
C ARG A 108 0.63 -2.43 14.35
N ASP A 109 0.45 -1.44 13.50
CA ASP A 109 1.10 -1.37 12.20
C ASP A 109 2.59 -1.11 12.41
N THR A 110 3.46 -1.88 11.74
CA THR A 110 4.90 -1.87 12.01
C THR A 110 5.70 -1.30 10.85
N LEU A 111 6.47 -0.25 11.10
CA LEU A 111 7.47 0.28 10.18
C LEU A 111 8.85 -0.24 10.59
N LEU A 112 9.38 -1.22 9.87
CA LEU A 112 10.71 -1.77 10.09
C LEU A 112 11.73 -0.95 9.30
N ILE A 113 12.72 -0.35 9.96
CA ILE A 113 13.83 0.34 9.30
C ILE A 113 15.09 -0.45 9.56
N GLY A 114 15.66 -1.01 8.51
CA GLY A 114 16.70 -2.01 8.63
C GLY A 114 17.74 -1.96 7.52
N THR A 115 18.60 -2.95 7.56
CA THR A 115 19.68 -3.18 6.60
C THR A 115 19.32 -4.31 5.67
N LEU A 116 19.63 -4.17 4.39
CA LEU A 116 19.45 -5.24 3.43
C LEU A 116 20.47 -6.38 3.69
N PRO A 117 20.03 -7.64 3.84
CA PRO A 117 20.93 -8.78 4.01
C PRO A 117 21.92 -8.94 2.85
N GLU A 118 23.12 -9.44 3.13
CA GLU A 118 24.22 -9.52 2.15
C GLU A 118 23.88 -10.42 0.96
N GLU A 119 23.13 -11.48 1.21
CA GLU A 119 22.67 -12.46 0.22
C GLU A 119 21.80 -11.85 -0.89
N PHE A 120 21.14 -10.73 -0.60
CA PHE A 120 20.26 -10.03 -1.55
C PHE A 120 20.91 -8.78 -2.15
N ARG A 121 22.21 -8.51 -2.00
CA ARG A 121 22.84 -7.34 -2.63
C ARG A 121 23.10 -7.52 -4.14
N GLY A 122 23.44 -8.74 -4.54
CA GLY A 122 23.82 -9.09 -5.90
C GLY A 122 22.61 -9.41 -6.78
N ASP A 123 22.08 -10.62 -6.64
CA ASP A 123 20.92 -11.09 -7.39
C ASP A 123 19.65 -10.97 -6.53
N LEU A 124 18.91 -9.88 -6.74
CA LEU A 124 17.62 -9.73 -6.07
C LEU A 124 16.57 -10.56 -6.80
N ALA A 125 16.28 -11.72 -6.22
CA ALA A 125 15.03 -12.43 -6.45
C ALA A 125 13.95 -11.83 -5.51
N PRO A 126 12.98 -11.06 -6.02
CA PRO A 126 11.97 -10.39 -5.20
C PRO A 126 11.15 -11.38 -4.37
N ASP A 127 10.84 -12.54 -4.95
CA ASP A 127 10.12 -13.64 -4.30
C ASP A 127 10.91 -14.23 -3.13
N ALA A 128 12.21 -14.47 -3.33
CA ALA A 128 13.09 -15.00 -2.29
C ALA A 128 13.30 -13.98 -1.17
N LEU A 129 13.45 -12.70 -1.50
CA LEU A 129 13.57 -11.63 -0.51
C LEU A 129 12.29 -11.48 0.32
N LEU A 130 11.12 -11.48 -0.33
CA LEU A 130 9.84 -11.40 0.36
C LEU A 130 9.63 -12.61 1.28
N GLN A 131 9.93 -13.81 0.79
CA GLN A 131 9.81 -15.05 1.56
C GLN A 131 10.81 -15.10 2.72
N SER A 132 12.06 -14.69 2.50
CA SER A 132 13.09 -14.60 3.56
C SER A 132 12.70 -13.59 4.63
N THR A 133 12.21 -12.41 4.23
CA THR A 133 11.72 -11.39 5.15
C THR A 133 10.50 -11.89 5.92
N ARG A 134 9.51 -12.51 5.26
CA ARG A 134 8.33 -13.08 5.92
C ARG A 134 8.72 -14.19 6.91
N SER A 135 9.68 -15.04 6.56
CA SER A 135 10.20 -16.10 7.42
C SER A 135 10.88 -15.51 8.67
N TRP A 136 11.76 -14.52 8.50
CA TRP A 136 12.42 -13.82 9.60
C TRP A 136 11.42 -13.09 10.51
N VAL A 137 10.43 -12.42 9.92
CA VAL A 137 9.33 -11.73 10.61
C VAL A 137 8.53 -12.74 11.48
N ASN A 138 8.24 -13.93 10.96
CA ASN A 138 7.49 -14.95 11.70
C ASN A 138 8.31 -15.63 12.81
N GLU A 139 9.56 -16.01 12.52
CA GLU A 139 10.43 -16.78 13.41
C GLU A 139 11.89 -16.27 13.37
N PRO A 140 12.20 -15.18 14.10
CA PRO A 140 13.52 -14.55 14.09
C PRO A 140 14.60 -15.39 14.81
N THR A 141 14.19 -16.31 15.70
CA THR A 141 15.07 -17.16 16.51
C THR A 141 15.72 -18.30 15.73
N ARG A 142 15.20 -18.65 14.54
CA ARG A 142 15.96 -19.52 13.62
C ARG A 142 17.07 -18.70 13.02
N GLN A 143 18.32 -19.17 13.12
CA GLN A 143 19.53 -18.61 12.49
C GLN A 143 19.33 -18.38 10.97
N HIS A 144 18.61 -17.33 10.60
CA HIS A 144 18.55 -16.82 9.25
C HIS A 144 19.82 -16.00 9.04
N LYS A 145 20.48 -16.22 7.90
CA LYS A 145 21.74 -15.56 7.55
C LYS A 145 21.59 -14.05 7.28
N GLY A 146 20.36 -13.52 7.32
CA GLY A 146 20.05 -12.11 7.15
C GLY A 146 19.33 -11.55 8.37
N ASP A 147 20.08 -11.01 9.33
CA ASP A 147 19.51 -10.10 10.32
C ASP A 147 19.04 -8.83 9.58
N LEU A 148 17.87 -8.28 9.89
CA LEU A 148 17.43 -7.00 9.30
C LEU A 148 17.79 -5.82 10.21
N LEU A 149 18.07 -6.09 11.49
CA LEU A 149 18.27 -5.10 12.54
C LEU A 149 19.74 -4.96 12.96
N HIS A 150 20.68 -5.40 12.11
CA HIS A 150 22.09 -5.25 12.39
C HIS A 150 22.57 -3.80 12.23
N THR A 151 23.56 -3.44 13.05
CA THR A 151 24.14 -2.09 13.03
C THR A 151 25.00 -1.92 11.77
N MET A 152 24.72 -0.89 10.97
CA MET A 152 25.53 -0.56 9.79
C MET A 152 26.99 -0.18 10.14
N ALA A 153 27.25 0.27 11.37
CA ALA A 153 28.54 0.77 11.84
C ALA A 153 29.60 -0.32 12.16
N ASP A 154 29.22 -1.59 12.32
CA ASP A 154 30.20 -2.68 12.54
C ASP A 154 31.01 -3.03 11.27
N ARG A 155 30.76 -2.33 10.16
CA ARG A 155 31.52 -2.47 8.92
C ARG A 155 32.72 -1.54 8.94
N GLN A 156 33.85 -2.03 9.46
CA GLN A 156 35.15 -1.51 9.03
C GLN A 156 35.20 -1.54 7.50
N PRO A 157 35.71 -0.49 6.83
CA PRO A 157 35.90 -0.48 5.39
C PRO A 157 37.03 -1.44 5.05
N GLN A 158 36.77 -2.75 5.06
CA GLN A 158 37.65 -3.71 4.46
C GLN A 158 37.55 -3.49 2.96
N ALA A 159 38.52 -2.72 2.46
CA ALA A 159 38.89 -2.60 1.07
C ALA A 159 39.21 -3.98 0.50
N ARG A 160 38.17 -4.77 0.20
CA ARG A 160 38.27 -5.84 -0.78
C ARG A 160 38.03 -5.20 -2.12
N VAL A 161 39.15 -4.98 -2.81
CA VAL A 161 39.21 -4.72 -4.25
C VAL A 161 38.61 -5.94 -4.95
N GLY A 162 37.28 -5.93 -5.04
CA GLY A 162 36.50 -6.73 -5.97
C GLY A 162 35.84 -5.74 -6.92
N MET A 163 36.35 -5.64 -8.14
CA MET A 163 35.70 -4.90 -9.21
C MET A 163 34.39 -5.61 -9.60
N THR A 164 33.34 -5.33 -8.86
CA THR A 164 31.94 -5.45 -9.31
C THR A 164 31.26 -4.20 -8.76
N GLY A 165 30.78 -3.32 -9.64
CA GLY A 165 30.20 -2.02 -9.28
C GLY A 165 29.09 -2.17 -8.24
N ASN A 166 29.45 -2.01 -6.97
CA ASN A 166 28.57 -2.13 -5.82
C ASN A 166 27.68 -0.88 -5.78
N ARG A 167 26.67 -0.85 -6.65
CA ARG A 167 25.71 0.24 -6.77
C ARG A 167 24.79 0.21 -5.56
N ALA A 168 24.61 1.37 -4.94
CA ALA A 168 23.71 1.54 -3.82
C ALA A 168 22.33 0.97 -4.12
N ILE A 169 21.74 0.28 -3.15
CA ILE A 169 20.43 -0.34 -3.28
C ILE A 169 19.58 -0.14 -2.03
N ALA A 170 18.28 0.06 -2.25
CA ALA A 170 17.27 -0.01 -1.21
C ALA A 170 16.06 -0.82 -1.68
N VAL A 171 15.30 -1.34 -0.73
CA VAL A 171 14.09 -2.11 -0.98
C VAL A 171 13.02 -1.69 0.03
N ILE A 172 11.81 -1.49 -0.48
CA ILE A 172 10.60 -1.34 0.32
C ILE A 172 9.79 -2.63 0.16
N LEU A 173 9.40 -3.24 1.27
CA LEU A 173 8.60 -4.46 1.29
C LEU A 173 7.31 -4.21 2.10
N GLY A 174 6.18 -4.62 1.55
CA GLY A 174 4.90 -4.66 2.26
C GLY A 174 4.54 -6.09 2.61
N LEU A 175 4.24 -6.33 3.87
CA LEU A 175 3.90 -7.64 4.45
C LEU A 175 2.69 -7.50 5.39
N GLN A 176 2.04 -8.61 5.69
CA GLN A 176 1.03 -8.68 6.75
C GLN A 176 1.72 -8.89 8.10
N SER A 177 1.15 -8.37 9.18
CA SER A 177 1.60 -8.70 10.53
C SER A 177 1.38 -10.20 10.81
N PRO A 178 2.34 -10.90 11.46
CA PRO A 178 2.23 -12.34 11.73
C PRO A 178 1.09 -12.72 12.66
N THR A 179 0.72 -11.82 13.57
CA THR A 179 -0.18 -12.12 14.69
C THR A 179 -1.55 -11.46 14.54
N HIS A 180 -1.66 -10.43 13.70
CA HIS A 180 -2.87 -9.62 13.55
C HIS A 180 -3.19 -9.41 12.07
N ASP A 181 -4.30 -10.00 11.61
CA ASP A 181 -4.66 -9.98 10.18
C ASP A 181 -4.97 -8.58 9.63
N GLN A 182 -5.37 -7.65 10.51
CA GLN A 182 -5.73 -6.26 10.20
C GLN A 182 -4.56 -5.28 10.34
N ARG A 183 -3.35 -5.78 10.60
CA ARG A 183 -2.15 -4.96 10.76
C ARG A 183 -1.16 -5.27 9.65
N SER A 184 -0.45 -4.25 9.19
CA SER A 184 0.56 -4.37 8.16
C SER A 184 1.96 -4.11 8.69
N LEU A 185 2.93 -4.67 8.00
CA LEU A 185 4.33 -4.37 8.18
C LEU A 185 4.88 -3.78 6.88
N VAL A 186 5.53 -2.62 6.98
CA VAL A 186 6.32 -2.05 5.88
C VAL A 186 7.78 -2.05 6.30
N ALA A 187 8.63 -2.73 5.54
CA ALA A 187 10.07 -2.77 5.76
C ALA A 187 10.79 -1.86 4.77
N LEU A 188 11.56 -0.93 5.33
CA LEU A 188 12.48 -0.03 4.65
C LEU A 188 13.90 -0.57 4.84
N LEU A 189 14.41 -1.26 3.83
CA LEU A 189 15.72 -1.92 3.88
C LEU A 189 16.70 -1.21 2.95
N ALA A 190 17.88 -0.89 3.44
CA ALA A 190 18.91 -0.23 2.64
C ALA A 190 20.29 -0.89 2.80
N ASP A 191 21.08 -0.88 1.73
CA ASP A 191 22.48 -1.31 1.77
C ASP A 191 23.41 -0.12 2.03
N GLY A 192 23.79 0.04 3.31
CA GLY A 192 24.71 1.07 3.76
C GLY A 192 24.21 2.51 3.58
N PRO A 193 25.08 3.52 3.81
CA PRO A 193 24.67 4.93 3.79
C PRO A 193 24.15 5.40 2.43
N ALA A 194 24.77 4.95 1.33
CA ALA A 194 24.34 5.31 -0.02
C ALA A 194 22.98 4.70 -0.41
N GLY A 195 22.67 3.49 0.08
CA GLY A 195 21.35 2.90 -0.09
C GLY A 195 20.27 3.70 0.64
N VAL A 196 20.59 4.21 1.83
CA VAL A 196 19.66 5.02 2.62
C VAL A 196 19.36 6.36 1.94
N THR A 197 20.36 7.05 1.42
CA THR A 197 20.12 8.30 0.66
C THR A 197 19.24 8.03 -0.55
N LEU A 198 19.51 6.94 -1.26
CA LEU A 198 18.74 6.53 -2.43
C LEU A 198 17.28 6.17 -2.09
N LEU A 199 17.04 5.54 -0.94
CA LEU A 199 15.70 5.28 -0.41
C LEU A 199 14.96 6.59 -0.12
N ASN A 200 15.59 7.50 0.64
CA ASN A 200 14.96 8.76 1.03
C ASN A 200 14.69 9.63 -0.20
N ASP A 201 15.63 9.70 -1.15
CA ASP A 201 15.46 10.44 -2.41
C ASP A 201 14.29 9.88 -3.24
N ALA A 202 14.15 8.55 -3.31
CA ALA A 202 13.06 7.91 -4.03
C ALA A 202 11.70 8.17 -3.38
N LEU A 203 11.64 8.22 -2.04
CA LEU A 203 10.42 8.59 -1.33
C LEU A 203 10.14 10.08 -1.41
N GLN A 204 11.12 10.97 -1.43
CA GLN A 204 10.89 12.42 -1.50
C GLN A 204 10.57 12.90 -2.94
N THR A 205 11.15 12.27 -3.95
CA THR A 205 10.98 12.66 -5.34
C THR A 205 9.68 12.10 -5.92
N ARG A 206 8.76 12.98 -6.32
CA ARG A 206 7.44 12.58 -6.87
C ARG A 206 7.54 11.53 -7.98
N THR A 207 8.40 11.73 -8.97
CA THR A 207 8.51 10.82 -10.13
C THR A 207 9.00 9.41 -9.76
N LEU A 208 9.81 9.28 -8.71
CA LEU A 208 10.30 8.00 -8.21
C LEU A 208 9.27 7.38 -7.24
N ARG A 209 8.66 8.19 -6.39
CA ARG A 209 7.57 7.81 -5.49
C ARG A 209 6.38 7.22 -6.26
N ASP A 210 6.03 7.80 -7.41
CA ASP A 210 4.96 7.31 -8.29
C ASP A 210 5.19 5.86 -8.78
N GLN A 211 6.45 5.42 -8.81
CA GLN A 211 6.86 4.06 -9.23
C GLN A 211 6.90 3.06 -8.07
N VAL A 212 6.80 3.53 -6.82
CA VAL A 212 6.69 2.68 -5.62
C VAL A 212 5.27 2.13 -5.53
N ALA A 213 5.12 0.84 -5.87
CA ALA A 213 3.83 0.17 -5.97
C ALA A 213 3.97 -1.33 -5.72
N GLY A 214 2.84 -2.02 -5.58
CA GLY A 214 2.80 -3.47 -5.39
C GLY A 214 3.21 -3.90 -3.98
N SER A 215 3.87 -5.05 -3.85
CA SER A 215 4.31 -5.59 -2.56
C SER A 215 5.80 -5.41 -2.31
N VAL A 216 6.59 -5.26 -3.37
CA VAL A 216 8.05 -5.08 -3.32
C VAL A 216 8.45 -3.96 -4.27
N ALA A 217 9.15 -2.94 -3.77
CA ALA A 217 9.76 -1.91 -4.60
C ALA A 217 11.27 -1.91 -4.40
N ILE A 218 12.01 -2.23 -5.46
CA ILE A 218 13.47 -2.23 -5.48
C ILE A 218 13.94 -0.91 -6.08
N ILE A 219 14.80 -0.22 -5.34
CA ILE A 219 15.30 1.10 -5.68
C ILE A 219 16.80 0.96 -5.95
N ARG A 220 17.22 1.37 -7.15
CA ARG A 220 18.62 1.43 -7.57
C ARG A 220 18.89 2.78 -8.20
N GLU A 221 20.15 3.09 -8.47
CA GLU A 221 20.54 4.31 -9.19
C GLU A 221 19.86 4.43 -10.57
N SER A 222 19.51 3.29 -11.19
CA SER A 222 18.79 3.24 -12.47
C SER A 222 17.29 3.57 -12.37
N GLY A 223 16.74 3.71 -11.16
CA GLY A 223 15.33 3.96 -10.91
C GLY A 223 14.66 2.92 -10.00
N VAL A 224 13.33 3.02 -9.91
CA VAL A 224 12.49 2.18 -9.05
C VAL A 224 11.83 1.08 -9.89
N LYS A 225 11.89 -0.16 -9.42
CA LYS A 225 11.15 -1.29 -9.99
C LYS A 225 10.20 -1.86 -8.95
N SER A 226 8.91 -1.75 -9.20
CA SER A 226 7.85 -2.32 -8.37
C SER A 226 7.39 -3.67 -8.91
N LEU A 227 7.11 -4.60 -8.00
CA LEU A 227 6.58 -5.92 -8.29
C LEU A 227 5.45 -6.26 -7.32
N VAL A 228 4.49 -7.03 -7.82
CA VAL A 228 3.45 -7.65 -7.00
C VAL A 228 3.82 -9.11 -6.83
N VAL A 229 4.19 -9.46 -5.60
CA VAL A 229 4.71 -10.76 -5.19
C VAL A 229 4.00 -11.21 -3.92
N GLY A 230 3.68 -12.50 -3.82
CA GLY A 230 3.03 -13.09 -2.66
C GLY A 230 1.51 -12.96 -2.67
N GLU A 231 0.90 -13.35 -1.56
CA GLU A 231 -0.55 -13.28 -1.37
C GLU A 231 -0.98 -11.88 -0.91
N ARG A 232 -2.16 -11.46 -1.37
CA ARG A 232 -2.81 -10.25 -0.89
C ARG A 232 -3.69 -10.57 0.32
N TYR A 233 -3.75 -9.65 1.27
CA TYR A 233 -4.63 -9.68 2.42
C TYR A 233 -5.53 -8.44 2.43
N GLU A 234 -6.56 -8.45 3.27
CA GLU A 234 -7.59 -7.44 3.29
C GLU A 234 -7.54 -6.68 4.62
N VAL A 235 -7.45 -5.35 4.55
CA VAL A 235 -7.53 -4.47 5.72
C VAL A 235 -8.85 -3.71 5.68
N GLY A 236 -9.55 -3.71 6.80
CA GLY A 236 -10.89 -3.14 6.96
C GLY A 236 -12.00 -4.19 6.88
N TYR A 237 -13.20 -3.74 6.54
CA TYR A 237 -14.39 -4.59 6.53
C TYR A 237 -15.13 -4.48 5.19
N LEU A 238 -15.25 -5.63 4.52
CA LEU A 238 -16.08 -5.80 3.33
C LEU A 238 -17.18 -6.84 3.60
N PRO A 239 -18.47 -6.47 3.51
CA PRO A 239 -19.56 -7.42 3.63
C PRO A 239 -19.45 -8.56 2.62
N TRP A 240 -19.87 -9.77 3.02
CA TRP A 240 -19.82 -10.95 2.15
C TRP A 240 -20.62 -10.77 0.84
N TRP A 241 -21.70 -9.99 0.87
CA TRP A 241 -22.53 -9.73 -0.31
C TRP A 241 -21.76 -8.88 -1.34
N GLU A 242 -21.00 -7.88 -0.90
CA GLU A 242 -20.18 -7.02 -1.78
C GLU A 242 -19.01 -7.80 -2.35
N ARG A 243 -18.45 -8.74 -1.58
CA ARG A 243 -17.43 -9.67 -2.07
C ARG A 243 -17.98 -10.55 -3.20
N LEU A 244 -19.21 -11.05 -3.04
CA LEU A 244 -19.90 -11.79 -4.09
C LEU A 244 -20.12 -10.90 -5.32
N TRP A 245 -20.55 -9.65 -5.11
CA TRP A 245 -20.73 -8.67 -6.18
C TRP A 245 -19.42 -8.39 -6.93
N GLN A 246 -18.29 -8.19 -6.23
CA GLN A 246 -16.98 -8.00 -6.85
C GLN A 246 -16.55 -9.22 -7.68
N LEU A 247 -16.82 -10.43 -7.18
CA LEU A 247 -16.51 -11.66 -7.91
C LEU A 247 -17.27 -11.73 -9.25
N PHE A 248 -18.52 -11.26 -9.29
CA PHE A 248 -19.33 -11.21 -10.50
C PHE A 248 -18.97 -10.01 -11.41
N ALA A 249 -18.74 -8.84 -10.83
CA ALA A 249 -18.43 -7.61 -11.57
C ALA A 249 -17.05 -7.68 -12.26
N ARG A 250 -16.06 -8.32 -11.61
CA ARG A 250 -14.69 -8.46 -12.16
C ARG A 250 -14.62 -9.43 -13.34
N TYR A 251 -15.59 -10.33 -13.48
CA TYR A 251 -15.64 -11.34 -14.55
C TYR A 251 -16.95 -11.24 -15.34
N GLN A 252 -17.00 -10.28 -16.27
CA GLN A 252 -18.15 -10.02 -17.16
C GLN A 252 -18.69 -11.30 -17.84
N VAL A 253 -17.81 -12.24 -18.19
CA VAL A 253 -18.19 -13.52 -18.82
C VAL A 253 -18.95 -14.45 -17.87
N ARG A 254 -18.59 -14.51 -16.59
CA ARG A 254 -19.30 -15.33 -15.59
C ARG A 254 -20.69 -14.76 -15.32
N LEU A 255 -20.79 -13.43 -15.29
CA LEU A 255 -22.06 -12.73 -15.14
C LEU A 255 -22.96 -12.99 -16.35
N ALA A 256 -22.42 -12.94 -17.59
CA ALA A 256 -23.16 -13.30 -18.80
C ALA A 256 -23.63 -14.77 -18.80
N GLY A 257 -22.80 -15.70 -18.31
CA GLY A 257 -23.19 -17.10 -18.15
C GLY A 257 -24.33 -17.29 -17.13
N LEU A 258 -24.25 -16.60 -16.00
CA LEU A 258 -25.28 -16.65 -14.96
C LEU A 258 -26.60 -16.06 -15.45
N THR A 259 -26.58 -14.92 -16.16
CA THR A 259 -27.80 -14.31 -16.70
C THR A 259 -28.46 -15.19 -17.75
N LEU A 260 -27.67 -15.83 -18.62
CA LEU A 260 -28.18 -16.80 -19.59
C LEU A 260 -28.83 -18.02 -18.90
N LEU A 261 -28.18 -18.55 -17.85
CA LEU A 261 -28.74 -19.64 -17.04
C LEU A 261 -30.06 -19.22 -16.39
N CYS A 262 -30.11 -18.04 -15.77
CA CYS A 262 -31.33 -17.51 -15.17
C CYS A 262 -32.46 -17.34 -16.20
N MET A 263 -32.16 -16.85 -17.41
CA MET A 263 -33.16 -16.77 -18.48
C MET A 263 -33.70 -18.14 -18.88
N LEU A 264 -32.84 -19.14 -19.02
CA LEU A 264 -33.26 -20.50 -19.37
C LEU A 264 -34.13 -21.12 -18.28
N VAL A 265 -33.76 -20.95 -17.00
CA VAL A 265 -34.53 -21.47 -15.86
C VAL A 265 -35.88 -20.78 -15.75
N LEU A 266 -35.94 -19.45 -15.89
CA LEU A 266 -37.20 -18.71 -15.86
C LEU A 266 -38.10 -19.08 -17.05
N GLY A 267 -37.54 -19.18 -18.26
CA GLY A 267 -38.28 -19.60 -19.44
C GLY A 267 -38.83 -21.02 -19.30
N TRP A 268 -38.02 -21.95 -18.77
CA TRP A 268 -38.45 -23.31 -18.50
C TRP A 268 -39.53 -23.38 -17.41
N GLY A 269 -39.33 -22.67 -16.29
CA GLY A 269 -40.28 -22.57 -15.19
C GLY A 269 -41.63 -22.02 -15.64
N LEU A 270 -41.63 -20.94 -16.44
CA LEU A 270 -42.85 -20.37 -17.02
C LEU A 270 -43.57 -21.38 -17.93
N ARG A 271 -42.81 -22.13 -18.74
CA ARG A 271 -43.37 -23.16 -19.63
C ARG A 271 -44.03 -24.28 -18.84
N VAL A 272 -43.40 -24.74 -17.75
CA VAL A 272 -43.96 -25.75 -16.83
C VAL A 272 -45.21 -25.22 -16.13
N LEU A 273 -45.19 -23.98 -15.64
CA LEU A 273 -46.34 -23.32 -15.01
C LEU A 273 -47.53 -23.23 -15.96
N LEU A 274 -47.32 -22.72 -17.18
CA LEU A 274 -48.37 -22.65 -18.22
C LEU A 274 -48.89 -24.03 -18.61
N ALA A 275 -48.01 -25.03 -18.76
CA ALA A 275 -48.40 -26.40 -19.06
C ALA A 275 -49.12 -27.11 -17.90
N SER A 276 -48.92 -26.66 -16.67
CA SER A 276 -49.65 -27.16 -15.50
C SER A 276 -51.03 -26.49 -15.36
N ALA A 277 -51.11 -25.20 -15.66
CA ALA A 277 -52.35 -24.43 -15.63
C ALA A 277 -53.33 -24.86 -16.75
N SER A 278 -52.83 -25.17 -17.95
CA SER A 278 -53.66 -25.70 -19.05
C SER A 278 -54.23 -27.08 -18.73
N ARG A 279 -53.44 -27.96 -18.10
CA ARG A 279 -53.89 -29.28 -17.64
C ARG A 279 -54.92 -29.22 -16.51
N ARG A 280 -54.91 -28.17 -15.70
CA ARG A 280 -55.95 -27.94 -14.68
C ARG A 280 -57.28 -27.53 -15.31
N ARG A 281 -57.26 -26.68 -16.35
CA ARG A 281 -58.46 -26.28 -17.08
C ARG A 281 -59.15 -27.43 -17.82
N LEU A 282 -58.37 -28.36 -18.37
CA LEU A 282 -58.88 -29.55 -19.07
C LEU A 282 -59.47 -30.64 -18.13
N LYS A 283 -59.50 -30.42 -16.82
CA LYS A 283 -60.10 -31.34 -15.82
C LYS A 283 -61.42 -30.82 -15.24
N GLU A 284 -61.83 -29.61 -15.60
CA GLU A 284 -63.10 -28.99 -15.15
C GLU A 284 -64.22 -29.08 -16.22
N ASP A 285 -63.95 -29.71 -17.36
CA ASP A 285 -64.96 -30.16 -18.35
C ASP A 285 -65.12 -31.69 -18.31
#